data_AF-A0A4Q5QLA3-F1
#
_entry.id   AF-A0A4Q5QLA3-F1
#
_cell.length_a   1.000
_cell.length_b   1.000
_cell.length_c   1.000
_cell.angle_alpha   90.00
_cell.angle_beta   90.00
_cell.angle_gamma   90.00
#
_symmetry.space_group_name_H-M   'P 1'
#
loop_
_entity.id
_entity.type
_entity.pdbx_description
1 polymer ?
#
loop_
_entity_poly.entity_id
_entity_poly.type
_entity_poly.pdbx_seq_one_letter_code
_entity_poly.pdbx_strand_id
1 'polypeptide(L)'
;DLQRGQGMTDPLQPGDVEAELERIGHTLSPLEIVVVNTRAGQRYGEADFIDSGCGMGKAATLWLLERGIRLVGTDGWSWDAPFSHTKRRVQETGDAGLIWEGHRAGREIGYSHLEKLHNLEVLPATGFEIACFPVKVHRGSAGWTRAVAIFSE
;
A
#
# COMPACT_ATOMS: atom_id res chain seq x y z
N ASP A 1 -6.78 5.83 5.98
CA ASP A 1 -5.78 5.77 7.07
C ASP A 1 -5.77 4.40 7.72
N LEU A 2 -4.74 3.61 7.48
CA LEU A 2 -4.57 2.30 8.12
C LEU A 2 -3.29 2.32 8.93
N GLN A 3 -3.44 2.48 10.24
CA GLN A 3 -2.33 2.48 11.19
C GLN A 3 -2.48 1.28 12.12
N ARG A 4 -1.38 0.57 12.36
CA ARG A 4 -1.28 -0.43 13.43
C ARG A 4 -0.54 0.17 14.60
N GLY A 5 -0.95 -0.19 15.82
CA GLY A 5 -0.26 0.23 17.05
C GLY A 5 1.19 -0.24 17.07
N GLN A 6 2.04 0.48 17.81
CA GLN A 6 3.45 0.11 17.97
C GLN A 6 3.58 -1.34 18.47
N GLY A 7 4.36 -2.16 17.75
CA GLY A 7 4.63 -3.55 18.10
C GLY A 7 3.80 -4.60 17.35
N MET A 8 2.78 -4.20 16.59
CA MET A 8 1.99 -5.14 15.78
C MET A 8 2.65 -5.34 14.41
N THR A 9 3.16 -6.56 14.17
CA THR A 9 4.03 -6.88 13.01
C THR A 9 3.31 -7.53 11.84
N ASP A 10 2.05 -7.91 12.02
CA ASP A 10 1.28 -8.55 10.96
C ASP A 10 0.81 -7.50 9.94
N PRO A 11 0.92 -7.82 8.63
CA PRO A 11 0.44 -6.92 7.59
C PRO A 11 -1.08 -6.85 7.59
N LEU A 12 -1.62 -5.78 6.99
CA LEU A 12 -3.07 -5.56 6.89
C LEU A 12 -3.76 -6.72 6.15
N GLN A 13 -4.95 -7.05 6.64
CA GLN A 13 -5.84 -8.11 6.17
C GLN A 13 -7.15 -7.52 5.62
N PRO A 14 -7.97 -8.30 4.90
CA PRO A 14 -9.24 -7.81 4.33
C PRO A 14 -10.13 -7.07 5.34
N GLY A 15 -10.26 -7.58 6.56
CA GLY A 15 -11.06 -6.95 7.61
C GLY A 15 -10.59 -5.55 8.00
N ASP A 16 -9.29 -5.25 7.91
CA ASP A 16 -8.77 -3.90 8.18
C ASP A 16 -9.21 -2.93 7.06
N VAL A 17 -9.17 -3.39 5.81
CA VAL A 17 -9.59 -2.61 4.64
C VAL A 17 -11.10 -2.36 4.70
N GLU A 18 -11.87 -3.40 5.03
CA GLU A 18 -13.33 -3.32 5.19
C GLU A 18 -13.74 -2.31 6.28
N ALA A 19 -13.12 -2.41 7.46
CA ALA A 19 -13.40 -1.50 8.56
C ALA A 19 -13.06 -0.04 8.20
N GLU A 20 -11.98 0.19 7.45
CA GLU A 20 -11.61 1.54 7.04
C GLU A 20 -12.53 2.11 5.96
N LEU A 21 -12.94 1.28 4.98
CA LEU A 21 -13.93 1.67 3.98
C LEU A 21 -15.27 2.04 4.63
N GLU A 22 -15.70 1.28 5.63
CA GLU A 22 -16.89 1.58 6.44
C GLU A 22 -16.73 2.91 7.18
N ARG A 23 -15.57 3.13 7.84
CA ARG A 23 -15.28 4.37 8.58
C ARG A 23 -15.35 5.61 7.69
N ILE A 24 -14.86 5.53 6.45
CA ILE A 24 -14.89 6.65 5.50
C ILE A 24 -16.19 6.72 4.68
N GLY A 25 -17.10 5.74 4.85
CA GLY A 25 -18.36 5.67 4.14
C GLY A 25 -18.22 5.45 2.63
N HIS A 26 -17.17 4.74 2.17
CA HIS A 26 -16.87 4.54 0.75
C HIS A 26 -17.12 3.10 0.31
N THR A 27 -17.79 2.93 -0.84
CA THR A 27 -17.90 1.64 -1.52
C THR A 27 -17.02 1.66 -2.76
N LEU A 28 -16.09 0.71 -2.86
CA LEU A 28 -15.15 0.64 -3.97
C LEU A 28 -15.87 0.46 -5.31
N SER A 29 -15.41 1.21 -6.30
CA SER A 29 -15.75 1.03 -7.71
C SER A 29 -14.57 0.43 -8.49
N PRO A 30 -14.82 -0.40 -9.52
CA PRO A 30 -13.74 -0.90 -10.37
C PRO A 30 -12.89 0.24 -10.95
N LEU A 31 -11.59 0.01 -11.03
CA LEU A 31 -10.58 0.95 -11.56
C LEU A 31 -10.32 2.21 -10.72
N GLU A 32 -10.90 2.34 -9.53
CA GLU A 32 -10.42 3.32 -8.55
C GLU A 32 -8.96 3.04 -8.16
N ILE A 33 -8.27 4.09 -7.70
CA ILE A 33 -6.92 4.00 -7.13
C ILE A 33 -7.05 4.03 -5.61
N VAL A 34 -6.57 2.98 -4.95
CA VAL A 34 -6.59 2.90 -3.48
C VAL A 34 -5.21 3.25 -2.94
N VAL A 35 -5.10 4.36 -2.21
CA VAL A 35 -3.87 4.73 -1.50
C VAL A 35 -4.02 4.52 0.00
N VAL A 36 -3.00 3.91 0.61
CA VAL A 36 -2.96 3.55 2.02
C VAL A 36 -1.99 4.47 2.74
N ASN A 37 -2.54 5.37 3.55
CA ASN A 37 -1.76 6.17 4.49
C ASN A 37 -1.46 5.34 5.75
N THR A 38 -0.18 5.07 5.98
CA THR A 38 0.34 4.28 7.10
C THR A 38 1.13 5.14 8.10
N ARG A 39 1.14 6.48 7.93
CA ARG A 39 1.98 7.46 8.64
C ARG A 39 3.46 7.40 8.26
N ALA A 40 3.90 6.42 7.46
CA ALA A 40 5.29 6.28 7.06
C ALA A 40 5.79 7.48 6.26
N GLY A 41 4.92 8.12 5.47
CA GLY A 41 5.26 9.30 4.69
C GLY A 41 5.82 10.42 5.57
N GLN A 42 5.24 10.65 6.74
CA GLN A 42 5.69 11.67 7.70
C GLN A 42 7.06 11.37 8.33
N ARG A 43 7.57 10.14 8.17
CA ARG A 43 8.90 9.73 8.63
C ARG A 43 9.94 9.82 7.51
N TYR A 44 9.59 10.28 6.32
CA TYR A 44 10.54 10.39 5.22
C TYR A 44 11.70 11.33 5.60
N GLY A 45 12.93 10.83 5.45
CA GLY A 45 14.16 11.52 5.88
C GLY A 45 14.63 11.16 7.29
N GLU A 46 13.78 10.54 8.11
CA GLU A 46 14.15 10.00 9.42
C GLU A 46 14.79 8.62 9.30
N ALA A 47 15.61 8.26 10.29
CA ALA A 47 16.37 7.00 10.31
C ALA A 47 15.47 5.75 10.29
N ASP A 48 14.23 5.85 10.76
CA ASP A 48 13.28 4.75 10.87
C ASP A 48 12.24 4.69 9.74
N PHE A 49 12.40 5.48 8.66
CA PHE A 49 11.46 5.49 7.54
C PHE A 49 11.21 4.08 6.96
N ILE A 50 12.28 3.31 6.77
CA ILE A 50 12.20 1.96 6.17
C ILE A 50 11.46 0.97 7.08
N ASP A 51 11.48 1.22 8.39
CA ASP A 51 10.80 0.42 9.41
C ASP A 51 9.41 0.98 9.77
N SER A 52 8.99 2.06 9.11
CA SER A 52 7.70 2.71 9.37
C SER A 52 6.60 2.19 8.45
N GLY A 53 5.38 2.15 8.98
CA GLY A 53 4.19 1.68 8.28
C GLY A 53 3.85 0.23 8.58
N CYS A 54 2.62 -0.17 8.28
CA CYS A 54 2.10 -1.51 8.58
C CYS A 54 2.19 -2.48 7.40
N GLY A 55 2.13 -1.96 6.16
CA GLY A 55 2.12 -2.74 4.93
C GLY A 55 0.88 -3.61 4.73
N MET A 56 0.74 -4.15 3.53
CA MET A 56 -0.44 -4.86 3.04
C MET A 56 -0.14 -6.33 2.80
N GLY A 57 -0.98 -7.20 3.35
CA GLY A 57 -0.84 -8.64 3.20
C GLY A 57 -1.34 -9.11 1.83
N LYS A 58 -1.02 -10.35 1.48
CA LYS A 58 -1.50 -10.96 0.23
C LYS A 58 -3.02 -10.99 0.14
N ALA A 59 -3.69 -11.39 1.23
CA ALA A 59 -5.15 -11.51 1.28
C ALA A 59 -5.83 -10.14 1.12
N ALA A 60 -5.35 -9.10 1.82
CA ALA A 60 -5.87 -7.75 1.65
C ALA A 60 -5.67 -7.22 0.23
N THR A 61 -4.52 -7.53 -0.36
CA THR A 61 -4.23 -7.15 -1.76
C THR A 61 -5.22 -7.85 -2.70
N LEU A 62 -5.35 -9.17 -2.65
CA LEU A 62 -6.29 -9.92 -3.51
C LEU A 62 -7.73 -9.45 -3.34
N TRP A 63 -8.17 -9.17 -2.11
CA TRP A 63 -9.51 -8.67 -1.82
C TRP A 63 -9.84 -7.35 -2.54
N LEU A 64 -8.87 -6.43 -2.63
CA LEU A 64 -8.98 -5.20 -3.43
C LEU A 64 -9.05 -5.52 -4.92
N LEU A 65 -8.19 -6.42 -5.40
CA LEU A 65 -8.10 -6.77 -6.82
C LEU A 65 -9.35 -7.50 -7.32
N GLU A 66 -9.96 -8.35 -6.51
CA GLU A 66 -11.24 -9.03 -6.77
C GLU A 66 -12.40 -8.05 -6.96
N ARG A 67 -12.29 -6.83 -6.39
CA ARG A 67 -13.26 -5.72 -6.54
C ARG A 67 -12.96 -4.80 -7.72
N GLY A 68 -11.99 -5.15 -8.55
CA GLY A 68 -11.68 -4.42 -9.77
C GLY A 68 -10.62 -3.32 -9.60
N ILE A 69 -10.01 -3.19 -8.43
CA ILE A 69 -8.86 -2.29 -8.23
C ILE A 69 -7.66 -2.84 -9.00
N ARG A 70 -6.91 -1.98 -9.70
CA ARG A 70 -5.74 -2.37 -10.50
C ARG A 70 -4.50 -1.54 -10.20
N LEU A 71 -4.66 -0.46 -9.44
CA LEU A 71 -3.58 0.39 -8.99
C LEU A 71 -3.81 0.74 -7.53
N VAL A 72 -2.78 0.47 -6.72
CA VAL A 72 -2.78 0.81 -5.29
C VAL A 72 -1.56 1.67 -4.96
N GLY A 73 -1.52 2.27 -3.78
CA GLY A 73 -0.36 3.02 -3.32
C GLY A 73 -0.17 2.99 -1.82
N THR A 74 1.04 3.22 -1.38
CA THR A 74 1.40 3.35 0.04
C THR A 74 2.42 4.46 0.24
N ASP A 75 2.36 5.11 1.39
CA ASP A 75 3.42 6.01 1.87
C ASP A 75 4.60 5.26 2.52
N GLY A 76 4.45 3.94 2.73
CA GLY A 76 5.51 3.07 3.24
C GLY A 76 6.67 2.88 2.25
N TRP A 77 7.80 2.41 2.77
CA TRP A 77 8.96 2.02 1.94
C TRP A 77 8.61 1.00 0.86
N SER A 78 7.64 0.13 1.17
CA SER A 78 7.15 -0.93 0.31
C SER A 78 5.64 -1.13 0.52
N TRP A 79 4.96 -1.71 -0.46
CA TRP A 79 3.57 -2.19 -0.34
C TRP A 79 3.42 -3.23 0.77
N ASP A 80 4.36 -4.16 0.88
CA ASP A 80 4.44 -5.13 1.96
C ASP A 80 4.93 -4.51 3.27
N ALA A 81 4.70 -5.22 4.39
CA ALA A 81 5.20 -4.86 5.71
C ALA A 81 6.72 -4.60 5.70
N PRO A 82 7.23 -3.68 6.55
CA PRO A 82 8.65 -3.48 6.73
C PRO A 82 9.44 -4.78 6.84
N PHE A 83 10.56 -4.87 6.11
CA PHE A 83 11.28 -6.13 5.99
C PHE A 83 11.83 -6.63 7.33
N SER A 84 12.08 -5.75 8.30
CA SER A 84 12.45 -6.13 9.67
C SER A 84 11.37 -6.97 10.36
N HIS A 85 10.08 -6.65 10.14
CA HIS A 85 8.95 -7.44 10.63
C HIS A 85 8.83 -8.76 9.89
N THR A 86 8.88 -8.73 8.56
CA THR A 86 8.82 -9.93 7.73
C THR A 86 9.94 -10.90 8.06
N LYS A 87 11.18 -10.41 8.22
CA LYS A 87 12.34 -11.21 8.62
C LYS A 87 12.10 -11.93 9.95
N ARG A 88 11.58 -11.23 10.95
CA ARG A 88 11.25 -11.83 12.26
C ARG A 88 10.25 -12.97 12.10
N ARG A 89 9.14 -12.73 11.38
CA ARG A 89 8.10 -13.75 11.15
C ARG A 89 8.66 -14.97 10.42
N VAL A 90 9.47 -14.77 9.38
CA VAL A 90 10.13 -15.88 8.65
C VAL A 90 11.07 -16.66 9.58
N GLN A 91 11.79 -16.01 10.48
CA GLN A 91 12.65 -16.69 11.46
C GLN A 91 11.85 -17.50 12.48
N GLU A 92 10.66 -17.03 12.87
CA GLU A 92 9.77 -17.70 13.81
C GLU A 92 9.02 -18.89 13.19
N THR A 93 8.55 -18.74 11.95
CA THR A 93 7.68 -19.74 11.30
C THR A 93 8.42 -20.67 10.33
N GLY A 94 9.57 -20.23 9.80
CA GLY A 94 10.26 -20.88 8.69
C GLY A 94 9.59 -20.65 7.31
N ASP A 95 8.54 -19.85 7.23
CA ASP A 95 7.77 -19.66 6.00
C ASP A 95 8.32 -18.53 5.11
N ALA A 96 9.09 -18.87 4.08
CA ALA A 96 9.57 -17.92 3.07
C ALA A 96 8.44 -17.33 2.20
N GLY A 97 7.24 -17.93 2.23
CA GLY A 97 6.01 -17.44 1.60
C GLY A 97 5.54 -16.08 2.12
N LEU A 98 6.07 -15.62 3.26
CA LEU A 98 5.78 -14.30 3.83
C LEU A 98 6.55 -13.14 3.17
N ILE A 99 7.66 -13.44 2.47
CA ILE A 99 8.54 -12.40 1.90
C ILE A 99 7.91 -11.78 0.65
N TRP A 100 7.45 -10.52 0.66
CA TRP A 100 6.78 -9.89 -0.50
C TRP A 100 5.44 -10.57 -0.86
N GLU A 101 4.69 -11.00 0.14
CA GLU A 101 3.40 -11.66 -0.04
C GLU A 101 2.37 -10.79 -0.78
N GLY A 102 2.32 -9.48 -0.47
CA GLY A 102 1.47 -8.49 -1.14
C GLY A 102 1.87 -8.26 -2.59
N HIS A 103 3.16 -8.05 -2.86
CA HIS A 103 3.70 -7.97 -4.23
C HIS A 103 3.32 -9.21 -5.06
N ARG A 104 3.48 -10.40 -4.47
CA ARG A 104 3.23 -11.67 -5.18
C ARG A 104 1.76 -11.95 -5.50
N ALA A 105 0.82 -11.23 -4.89
CA ALA A 105 -0.58 -11.25 -5.31
C ALA A 105 -0.75 -10.95 -6.81
N GLY A 106 0.18 -10.17 -7.38
CA GLY A 106 0.20 -9.82 -8.80
C GLY A 106 0.37 -10.99 -9.77
N ARG A 107 0.77 -12.16 -9.26
CA ARG A 107 0.83 -13.41 -10.03
C ARG A 107 -0.55 -14.03 -10.25
N GLU A 108 -1.53 -13.70 -9.41
CA GLU A 108 -2.90 -14.22 -9.49
C GLU A 108 -3.80 -13.22 -10.21
N ILE A 109 -3.78 -11.95 -9.81
CA ILE A 109 -4.51 -10.87 -10.48
C ILE A 109 -3.52 -9.73 -10.75
N GLY A 110 -3.32 -9.41 -12.03
CA GLY A 110 -2.37 -8.37 -12.43
C GLY A 110 -2.76 -6.99 -11.89
N TYR A 111 -1.80 -6.31 -11.26
CA TYR A 111 -1.95 -4.95 -10.74
C TYR A 111 -0.60 -4.22 -10.73
N SER A 112 -0.62 -2.93 -10.44
CA SER A 112 0.58 -2.13 -10.16
C SER A 112 0.42 -1.42 -8.82
N HIS A 113 1.53 -1.01 -8.22
CA HIS A 113 1.51 -0.20 -7.01
C HIS A 113 2.48 0.98 -7.05
N LEU A 114 2.17 1.96 -6.23
CA LEU A 114 2.99 3.12 -5.92
C LEU A 114 3.56 2.95 -4.52
N GLU A 115 4.85 3.19 -4.35
CA GLU A 115 5.52 3.09 -3.05
C GLU A 115 6.18 4.42 -2.72
N LYS A 116 6.37 4.69 -1.42
CA LYS A 116 7.02 5.91 -0.92
C LYS A 116 6.30 7.18 -1.34
N LEU A 117 4.96 7.12 -1.39
CA LEU A 117 4.14 8.32 -1.51
C LEU A 117 4.33 9.21 -0.27
N HIS A 118 4.02 10.49 -0.40
CA HIS A 118 4.07 11.47 0.69
C HIS A 118 2.86 12.41 0.58
N ASN A 119 2.55 13.13 1.65
CA ASN A 119 1.36 13.98 1.79
C ASN A 119 0.02 13.21 1.71
N LEU A 120 -0.01 11.91 2.05
CA LEU A 120 -1.30 11.20 2.13
C LEU A 120 -2.12 11.65 3.35
N GLU A 121 -1.46 12.11 4.40
CA GLU A 121 -2.05 12.61 5.65
C GLU A 121 -2.85 13.90 5.51
N VAL A 122 -2.70 14.63 4.40
CA VAL A 122 -3.43 15.87 4.12
C VAL A 122 -4.53 15.68 3.07
N LEU A 123 -4.67 14.48 2.51
CA LEU A 123 -5.73 14.20 1.54
C LEU A 123 -7.05 13.90 2.27
N PRO A 124 -8.20 14.31 1.71
CA PRO A 124 -9.48 13.76 2.13
C PRO A 124 -9.54 12.26 1.80
N ALA A 125 -10.47 11.53 2.42
CA ALA A 125 -10.60 10.10 2.17
C ALA A 125 -11.01 9.76 0.72
N THR A 126 -11.79 10.64 0.09
CA THR A 126 -12.29 10.50 -1.29
C THR A 126 -12.43 11.88 -1.94
N GLY A 127 -12.80 11.93 -3.23
CA GLY A 127 -13.13 13.18 -3.92
C GLY A 127 -11.95 13.88 -4.61
N PHE A 128 -10.90 13.14 -4.97
CA PHE A 128 -9.75 13.63 -5.72
C PHE A 128 -9.31 12.60 -6.76
N GLU A 129 -8.61 13.06 -7.80
CA GLU A 129 -7.99 12.19 -8.80
C GLU A 129 -6.49 12.03 -8.53
N ILE A 130 -5.91 10.90 -8.94
CA ILE A 130 -4.46 10.68 -8.87
C ILE A 130 -3.90 10.54 -10.29
N ALA A 131 -2.96 11.42 -10.64
CA ALA A 131 -2.13 11.25 -11.84
C ALA A 131 -0.73 10.76 -11.43
N CYS A 132 -0.29 9.64 -11.99
CA CYS A 132 0.92 8.94 -11.52
C CYS A 132 1.67 8.18 -12.64
N PHE A 133 1.75 8.76 -13.83
CA PHE A 133 2.40 8.13 -14.98
C PHE A 133 3.90 7.81 -14.73
N PRO A 134 4.32 6.54 -14.84
CA PRO A 134 5.72 6.18 -14.62
C PRO A 134 6.60 6.61 -15.79
N VAL A 135 7.86 6.94 -15.50
CA VAL A 135 8.89 7.08 -16.53
C VAL A 135 9.07 5.74 -17.24
N LYS A 136 9.04 5.78 -18.58
CA LYS A 136 9.17 4.61 -19.44
C LYS A 136 10.63 4.15 -19.51
N VAL A 137 11.02 3.27 -18.59
CA VAL A 137 12.34 2.61 -18.60
C VAL A 137 12.32 1.47 -19.63
N HIS A 138 13.28 1.44 -20.56
CA HIS A 138 13.34 0.39 -21.59
C HIS A 138 13.49 -0.99 -20.93
N ARG A 139 12.51 -1.88 -21.19
CA ARG A 139 12.41 -3.23 -20.60
C ARG A 139 12.37 -3.23 -19.06
N GLY A 140 12.02 -2.11 -18.44
CA GLY A 140 11.82 -2.01 -17.00
C GLY A 140 10.48 -2.61 -16.56
N SER A 141 10.48 -3.25 -15.39
CA SER A 141 9.24 -3.69 -14.72
C SER A 141 8.58 -2.58 -13.90
N ALA A 142 9.28 -1.45 -13.70
CA ALA A 142 8.81 -0.27 -12.98
C ALA A 142 9.57 0.98 -13.46
N GLY A 143 9.04 2.16 -13.10
CA GLY A 143 9.67 3.46 -13.33
C GLY A 143 9.24 4.43 -12.23
N TRP A 144 10.07 5.44 -11.97
CA TRP A 144 9.71 6.50 -11.02
C TRP A 144 8.58 7.37 -11.58
N THR A 145 7.81 7.98 -10.70
CA THR A 145 6.69 8.84 -11.06
C THR A 145 6.65 10.08 -10.17
N ARG A 146 6.14 11.18 -10.70
CA ARG A 146 5.72 12.33 -9.90
C ARG A 146 4.21 12.21 -9.71
N ALA A 147 3.81 11.43 -8.70
CA ALA A 147 2.41 11.30 -8.36
C ALA A 147 1.85 12.63 -7.83
N VAL A 148 0.66 13.02 -8.28
CA VAL A 148 -0.06 14.21 -7.82
C VAL A 148 -1.52 13.86 -7.55
N ALA A 149 -2.07 14.45 -6.50
CA ALA A 149 -3.50 14.49 -6.27
C ALA A 149 -4.08 15.76 -6.91
N ILE A 150 -5.18 15.62 -7.64
CA ILE A 150 -5.87 16.70 -8.34
C ILE A 150 -7.25 16.85 -7.70
N PHE A 151 -7.57 18.08 -7.29
CA PHE A 151 -8.84 18.44 -6.70
C PHE A 151 -9.67 19.20 -7.72
N SER A 152 -10.94 18.83 -7.85
CA SER A 152 -11.90 19.61 -8.63
C SER A 152 -12.26 20.89 -7.87
N GLU A 153 -12.29 22.02 -8.58
CA GLU A 153 -12.83 23.29 -8.07
C GLU A 153 -14.34 23.23 -7.85
#